data_AF-A0A938FAP1-F1
#
_entry.id   AF-A0A938FAP1-F1
#
_cell.length_a   1.000
_cell.length_b   1.000
_cell.length_c   1.000
_cell.angle_alpha   90.00
_cell.angle_beta   90.00
_cell.angle_gamma   90.00
#
_symmetry.space_group_name_H-M   'P 1'
#
loop_
_entity.id
_entity.type
_entity.pdbx_description
1 polymer ?
#
loop_
_entity_poly.entity_id
_entity_poly.type
_entity_poly.pdbx_seq_one_letter_code
_entity_poly.pdbx_strand_id
1 'polypeptide(L)'
;TVGTHRWPAAISIGTNPTFDGVRGRQVEAYALDEKDLDLYDQAAKVEFGWRLRDTIKFAGLEPLLAQMKIDCDKARELTRYHA
;
A
#
# COMPACT_ATOMS: atom_id res chain seq x y z
N THR A 1 5.09 4.92 9.17
CA THR A 1 5.85 5.95 9.88
C THR A 1 7.27 6.00 9.36
N VAL A 2 7.76 7.19 9.04
CA VAL A 2 9.17 7.44 8.72
C VAL A 2 9.63 8.63 9.54
N GLY A 3 10.67 8.43 10.36
CA GLY A 3 11.03 9.40 11.40
C GLY A 3 9.83 9.71 12.32
N THR A 4 9.43 10.98 12.40
CA THR A 4 8.29 11.45 13.20
C THR A 4 6.98 11.52 12.43
N HIS A 5 6.99 11.30 11.11
CA HIS A 5 5.80 11.43 10.27
C HIS A 5 5.06 10.10 10.16
N ARG A 6 3.74 10.16 10.31
CA ARG A 6 2.85 9.01 10.22
C ARG A 6 1.70 9.35 9.27
N TRP A 7 1.43 8.43 8.37
CA TRP A 7 0.36 8.55 7.39
C TRP A 7 -0.55 7.33 7.46
N PRO A 8 -1.86 7.51 7.21
CA PRO A 8 -2.70 6.39 6.83
C PRO A 8 -2.20 5.81 5.50
N ALA A 9 -2.27 4.49 5.34
CA ALA A 9 -1.75 3.83 4.15
C ALA A 9 -2.62 2.67 3.70
N ALA A 10 -2.72 2.48 2.38
CA ALA A 10 -3.11 1.21 1.79
C ALA A 10 -1.85 0.37 1.59
N ILE A 11 -1.85 -0.87 2.08
CA ILE A 11 -0.65 -1.73 2.07
C ILE A 11 -0.93 -2.99 1.26
N SER A 12 -0.11 -3.22 0.24
CA SER A 12 -0.07 -4.44 -0.55
C SER A 12 1.01 -5.38 -0.01
N ILE A 13 0.68 -6.66 0.15
CA ILE A 13 1.65 -7.70 0.48
C ILE A 13 1.53 -8.78 -0.59
N GLY A 14 2.59 -9.03 -1.33
CA GLY A 14 2.57 -9.96 -2.46
C GLY A 14 3.96 -10.41 -2.87
N THR A 15 4.08 -11.30 -3.84
CA THR A 15 5.38 -11.86 -4.29
C THR A 15 5.90 -11.23 -5.58
N ASN A 16 5.40 -10.05 -5.94
CA ASN A 16 5.67 -9.29 -7.18
C ASN A 16 6.25 -10.12 -8.33
N PRO A 17 5.40 -10.93 -9.00
CA PRO A 17 5.85 -11.85 -10.03
C PRO A 17 6.29 -11.14 -11.33
N THR A 18 6.17 -9.81 -11.39
CA THR A 18 6.36 -9.01 -12.60
C THR A 18 7.84 -8.66 -12.86
N PHE A 19 8.67 -8.56 -11.82
CA PHE A 19 10.09 -8.22 -11.97
C PHE A 19 10.96 -9.46 -11.77
N ASP A 20 11.68 -9.83 -12.82
CA ASP A 20 12.64 -10.94 -12.78
C ASP A 20 13.69 -10.69 -11.69
N GLY A 21 13.86 -11.67 -10.80
CA GLY A 21 14.88 -11.68 -9.74
C GLY A 21 14.35 -11.42 -8.32
N VAL A 22 13.21 -10.76 -8.13
CA VAL A 22 12.64 -10.54 -6.79
C VAL A 22 11.57 -11.59 -6.49
N ARG A 23 12.00 -12.77 -6.05
CA ARG A 23 11.09 -13.89 -5.68
C ARG A 23 10.55 -13.82 -4.25
N GLY A 24 10.85 -12.73 -3.53
CA GLY A 24 10.48 -12.54 -2.13
C GLY A 24 9.11 -11.89 -1.95
N ARG A 25 8.51 -12.11 -0.78
CA ARG A 25 7.33 -11.35 -0.34
C ARG A 25 7.72 -9.88 -0.16
N GLN A 26 7.07 -9.00 -0.89
CA GLN A 26 7.16 -7.55 -0.79
C GLN A 26 6.03 -7.01 0.08
N VAL A 27 6.33 -5.90 0.74
CA VAL A 27 5.37 -5.07 1.48
C VAL A 27 5.48 -3.67 0.92
N GLU A 28 4.42 -3.21 0.26
CA GLU A 28 4.37 -1.91 -0.41
C GLU A 28 3.28 -1.07 0.25
N ALA A 29 3.66 0.06 0.86
CA ALA A 29 2.74 0.95 1.54
C ALA A 29 2.58 2.24 0.74
N TYR A 30 1.35 2.51 0.30
CA TYR A 30 0.99 3.78 -0.32
C TYR A 30 0.46 4.73 0.75
N ALA A 31 1.24 5.76 1.08
CA ALA A 31 0.80 6.83 1.98
C ALA A 31 -0.35 7.60 1.31
N LEU A 32 -1.53 7.58 1.93
CA LEU A 32 -2.72 8.17 1.34
C LEU A 32 -2.61 9.70 1.34
N ASP A 33 -3.09 10.30 0.24
CA ASP A 33 -3.20 11.75 0.03
C ASP A 33 -1.86 12.50 -0.09
N GLU A 34 -0.74 11.78 -0.06
CA GLU A 34 0.61 12.30 -0.28
C GLU A 34 1.06 12.08 -1.73
N LYS A 35 1.80 13.04 -2.30
CA LYS A 35 2.20 13.02 -3.72
C LYS A 35 3.70 13.11 -3.98
N ASP A 36 4.43 13.77 -3.09
CA ASP A 36 5.83 14.18 -3.35
C ASP A 36 6.78 13.65 -2.27
N LEU A 37 6.53 12.44 -1.77
CA LEU A 37 7.36 11.78 -0.78
C LEU A 37 8.59 11.16 -1.44
N ASP A 38 9.78 11.66 -1.09
CA ASP A 38 11.06 11.01 -1.35
C ASP A 38 11.58 10.36 -0.06
N LEU A 39 11.39 9.05 0.05
CA LEU A 39 11.67 8.25 1.25
C LEU A 39 12.70 7.15 0.99
N TYR A 40 13.43 7.22 -0.12
CA TYR A 40 14.49 6.25 -0.40
C TYR A 40 15.55 6.27 0.69
N ASP A 41 16.10 5.09 0.98
CA ASP A 41 17.11 4.85 2.03
C ASP A 41 16.68 5.18 3.47
N GLN A 42 15.41 5.54 3.70
CA GLN A 42 14.85 5.80 5.02
C GLN A 42 14.31 4.52 5.67
N ALA A 43 14.47 4.41 6.99
CA ALA A 43 13.83 3.35 7.76
C ALA A 43 12.33 3.62 7.94
N ALA A 44 11.50 2.67 7.49
CA ALA A 44 10.04 2.75 7.64
C ALA A 44 9.52 1.71 8.65
N LYS A 45 8.59 2.15 9.51
CA LYS A 45 7.74 1.27 10.33
C LYS A 45 6.36 1.17 9.70
N VAL A 46 5.90 -0.05 9.45
CA VAL A 46 4.55 -0.35 8.94
C VAL A 46 3.72 -1.00 10.05
N GLU A 47 2.49 -0.53 10.24
CA GLU A 47 1.54 -1.06 11.23
C GLU A 47 0.28 -1.53 10.51
N PHE A 48 -0.06 -2.81 10.64
CA PHE A 48 -1.24 -3.39 10.01
C PHE A 48 -2.47 -3.22 10.92
N GLY A 49 -3.47 -2.50 10.45
CA GLY A 49 -4.75 -2.34 11.14
C GLY A 49 -5.80 -3.36 10.68
N TRP A 50 -6.26 -3.22 9.44
CA TRP A 50 -7.34 -4.05 8.87
C TRP A 50 -6.89 -4.74 7.59
N ARG A 51 -7.34 -5.98 7.40
CA ARG A 51 -7.17 -6.71 6.15
C ARG A 51 -8.34 -6.39 5.22
N LEU A 52 -8.06 -5.84 4.05
CA LEU A 52 -9.08 -5.46 3.07
C LEU A 52 -9.55 -6.64 2.20
N ARG A 53 -8.61 -7.39 1.63
CA ARG A 53 -8.89 -8.50 0.69
C ARG A 53 -7.67 -9.40 0.49
N ASP A 54 -7.87 -10.52 -0.20
CA ASP A 54 -6.80 -11.34 -0.78
C ASP A 54 -6.12 -10.65 -1.97
N THR A 55 -4.94 -11.16 -2.35
CA THR A 55 -4.29 -10.80 -3.62
C THR A 55 -5.13 -11.31 -4.79
N ILE A 56 -5.41 -10.44 -5.75
CA ILE A 56 -6.23 -10.72 -6.93
C ILE A 56 -5.38 -10.52 -8.18
N LYS A 57 -5.50 -11.43 -9.15
CA LYS A 57 -4.95 -11.25 -10.48
C LYS A 57 -5.95 -10.48 -11.34
N PHE A 58 -5.51 -9.40 -11.97
CA PHE A 58 -6.35 -8.60 -12.86
C PHE A 58 -6.10 -8.96 -14.33
N ALA A 59 -7.14 -8.82 -15.15
CA ALA A 59 -7.07 -9.06 -16.59
C ALA A 59 -6.39 -7.92 -17.38
N GLY A 60 -6.09 -6.79 -16.72
CA GLY A 60 -5.47 -5.62 -17.34
C GLY A 60 -5.32 -4.45 -16.37
N LEU A 61 -4.87 -3.32 -16.89
CA LEU A 61 -4.58 -2.11 -16.10
C LEU A 61 -5.85 -1.46 -15.52
N GLU A 62 -6.90 -1.28 -16.32
CA GLU A 62 -8.16 -0.66 -15.87
C GLU A 62 -8.78 -1.34 -14.65
N PRO A 63 -9.00 -2.67 -14.62
CA PRO A 63 -9.55 -3.32 -13.43
C PRO A 63 -8.60 -3.27 -12.23
N LEU A 64 -7.28 -3.22 -12.44
CA LEU A 64 -6.31 -3.00 -11.37
C LEU A 64 -6.47 -1.60 -10.76
N LEU A 65 -6.49 -0.55 -11.58
CA LEU A 65 -6.63 0.84 -11.10
C LEU A 65 -7.97 1.04 -10.37
N ALA A 66 -9.05 0.48 -10.91
CA ALA A 66 -10.37 0.53 -10.27
C ALA A 66 -10.34 -0.11 -8.88
N GLN A 67 -9.74 -1.30 -8.74
CA GLN A 67 -9.63 -1.96 -7.44
C GLN A 67 -8.69 -1.21 -6.49
N MET A 68 -7.56 -0.68 -6.97
CA MET A 68 -6.65 0.13 -6.15
C MET A 68 -7.36 1.36 -5.59
N LYS A 69 -8.21 2.02 -6.38
CA LYS A 69 -9.02 3.15 -5.90
C LYS A 69 -9.95 2.73 -4.76
N ILE A 70 -10.66 1.60 -4.91
CA ILE A 70 -11.54 1.06 -3.86
C ILE A 70 -10.76 0.76 -2.59
N ASP A 71 -9.59 0.14 -2.73
CA ASP A 71 -8.72 -0.21 -1.59
C ASP A 71 -8.25 1.05 -0.85
N CYS A 72 -7.80 2.09 -1.57
CA CYS A 72 -7.41 3.37 -1.00
C CYS A 72 -8.56 4.09 -0.31
N ASP A 73 -9.75 4.11 -0.91
CA ASP A 73 -10.94 4.72 -0.33
C ASP A 73 -11.35 4.00 0.97
N LYS A 74 -11.28 2.66 0.99
CA LYS A 74 -11.59 1.88 2.19
C LYS A 74 -10.54 2.07 3.28
N ALA A 75 -9.26 2.09 2.93
CA ALA A 75 -8.18 2.38 3.86
C ALA A 75 -8.35 3.76 4.50
N ARG A 76 -8.73 4.78 3.71
CA ARG A 76 -9.05 6.14 4.20
C ARG A 76 -10.24 6.16 5.15
N GLU A 77 -11.30 5.40 4.85
CA GLU A 77 -12.45 5.24 5.75
C GLU A 77 -12.04 4.66 7.10
N LEU A 78 -11.28 3.56 7.10
CA LEU A 78 -10.92 2.83 8.32
C LEU A 78 -9.92 3.58 9.20
N THR A 79 -9.03 4.37 8.59
CA THR A 79 -7.95 5.07 9.31
C THR A 79 -8.32 6.47 9.79
N ARG A 80 -9.50 6.99 9.40
CA ARG A 80 -9.97 8.36 9.69
C ARG A 80 -9.98 8.75 11.18
N TYR A 81 -10.01 7.79 12.09
CA TYR A 81 -10.09 8.01 13.54
C TYR A 81 -8.87 7.50 14.33
N HIS A 82 -7.81 7.06 13.63
CA HIS A 82 -6.65 6.39 14.24
C HIS A 82 -5.29 7.04 13.89
N ALA A 83 -5.32 8.23 13.28
CA ALA A 83 -4.12 8.98 12.93
C ALA A 83 -3.49 9.65 14.15
#